data_AF-A0A1B6IW23-F1
#
_entry.id   AF-A0A1B6IW23-F1
#
_cell.length_a   1.000
_cell.length_b   1.000
_cell.length_c   1.000
_cell.angle_alpha   90.00
_cell.angle_beta   90.00
_cell.angle_gamma   90.00
#
_symmetry.space_group_name_H-M   'P 1'
#
loop_
_entity.id
_entity.type
_entity.pdbx_description
1 polymer ?
#
loop_
_entity_poly.entity_id
_entity_poly.type
_entity_poly.pdbx_seq_one_letter_code
_entity_poly.pdbx_strand_id
1 'polypeptide(L)'
;KSPEEDMFDYLIMSSGRYTNIGLLSSSMFIDVDSDDNPDIQFHNINIDQNHEEDIKVLTMKSYNMRREIAQSYIDANKNRHIVLTMPTLLRQKSRGRVSLRSSDPKDKPKIISGYL
;
A
#
# COMPACT_ATOMS: atom_id res chain seq x y z
N LYS A 1 -20.30 -1.19 8.64
CA LYS A 1 -20.90 -0.16 9.52
C LYS A 1 -21.09 1.09 8.69
N SER A 2 -22.06 1.94 9.02
CA SER A 2 -22.18 3.23 8.37
C SER A 2 -21.08 4.19 8.89
N PRO A 3 -20.69 5.23 8.12
CA PRO A 3 -19.73 6.22 8.59
C PRO A 3 -20.13 6.90 9.90
N GLU A 4 -21.44 7.07 10.15
CA GLU A 4 -22.00 7.66 11.36
C GLU A 4 -21.80 6.75 12.58
N GLU A 5 -22.02 5.44 12.43
CA GLU A 5 -21.75 4.45 13.48
C GLU A 5 -20.26 4.42 13.82
N ASP A 6 -19.39 4.40 12.80
CA ASP A 6 -17.93 4.40 13.00
C ASP A 6 -17.45 5.69 13.69
N MET A 7 -18.09 6.84 13.42
CA MET A 7 -17.77 8.11 14.07
C MET A 7 -18.25 8.13 15.53
N PHE A 8 -19.41 7.57 15.82
CA PHE A 8 -19.91 7.44 17.19
C PHE A 8 -18.98 6.58 18.05
N ASP A 9 -18.60 5.40 17.56
CA ASP A 9 -17.67 4.48 18.25
C ASP A 9 -16.32 5.17 18.54
N TYR A 10 -15.84 5.98 17.60
CA TYR A 10 -14.60 6.75 17.77
C TYR A 10 -14.73 7.82 18.86
N LEU A 11 -15.75 8.68 18.77
CA LEU A 11 -15.90 9.83 19.67
C LEU A 11 -16.27 9.42 21.10
N ILE A 12 -17.13 8.41 21.25
CA ILE A 12 -17.69 8.04 22.56
C ILE A 12 -16.87 6.94 23.23
N MET A 13 -16.42 5.95 22.46
CA MET A 13 -15.75 4.78 23.01
C MET A 13 -14.24 4.76 22.74
N SER A 14 -13.69 5.75 22.01
CA SER A 14 -12.30 5.72 21.54
C SER A 14 -11.97 4.40 20.85
N SER A 15 -12.94 3.88 20.07
CA SER A 15 -12.88 2.57 19.42
C SER A 15 -13.32 2.65 17.96
N GLY A 16 -13.12 1.57 17.19
CA GLY A 16 -13.54 1.52 15.79
C GLY A 16 -12.52 2.07 14.80
N ARG A 17 -12.88 2.08 13.51
CA ARG A 17 -11.93 2.25 12.39
C ARG A 17 -11.15 3.56 12.40
N TYR A 18 -11.71 4.63 12.95
CA TYR A 18 -11.07 5.96 12.98
C TYR A 18 -10.05 6.13 14.11
N THR A 19 -9.90 5.14 14.99
CA THR A 19 -8.84 5.12 16.01
C THR A 19 -7.45 4.86 15.41
N ASN A 20 -7.41 4.48 14.14
CA ASN A 20 -6.19 4.14 13.44
C ASN A 20 -6.12 4.87 12.10
N ILE A 21 -4.90 5.19 11.66
CA ILE A 21 -4.63 5.73 10.33
C ILE A 21 -4.91 4.72 9.20
N GLY A 22 -5.15 3.45 9.55
CA GLY A 22 -5.50 2.36 8.63
C GLY A 22 -4.31 1.90 7.81
N LEU A 23 -3.86 2.74 6.87
CA LEU A 23 -2.69 2.51 6.05
C LEU A 23 -1.41 2.68 6.88
N LEU A 24 -0.51 1.69 6.84
CA LEU A 24 0.78 1.72 7.56
C LEU A 24 0.64 1.82 9.08
N SER A 25 -0.51 1.42 9.62
CA SER A 25 -0.77 1.42 11.05
C SER A 25 0.17 0.53 11.86
N SER A 26 0.73 -0.49 11.21
CA SER A 26 1.83 -1.27 11.72
C SER A 26 2.94 -1.32 10.68
N SER A 27 4.17 -1.15 11.14
CA SER A 27 5.37 -1.33 10.32
C SER A 27 6.42 -2.07 11.13
N MET A 28 7.24 -2.85 10.42
CA MET A 28 8.35 -3.60 11.00
C MET A 28 9.61 -3.25 10.22
N PHE A 29 10.71 -3.08 10.95
CA PHE A 29 12.02 -2.84 10.39
C PHE A 29 12.92 -4.03 10.71
N ILE A 30 13.71 -4.47 9.73
CA ILE A 30 14.71 -5.52 9.88
C ILE A 30 16.06 -4.95 9.47
N ASP A 31 17.00 -5.02 10.39
CA ASP A 31 18.44 -4.84 10.14
C ASP A 31 19.05 -6.23 9.97
N VAL A 32 19.61 -6.51 8.79
CA VAL A 32 20.22 -7.80 8.46
C VAL A 32 21.70 -7.81 8.82
N ASP A 33 22.36 -6.66 8.72
CA ASP A 33 23.81 -6.52 8.88
C ASP A 33 24.22 -6.10 10.31
N SER A 34 23.26 -5.83 11.20
CA SER A 34 23.46 -5.36 12.57
C SER A 34 24.28 -4.07 12.64
N ASP A 35 24.07 -3.17 11.69
CA ASP A 35 24.74 -1.86 11.59
C ASP A 35 23.89 -0.70 12.13
N ASP A 36 22.85 -1.02 12.90
CA ASP A 36 21.85 -0.11 13.48
C ASP A 36 21.05 0.67 12.42
N ASN A 37 21.12 0.26 11.15
CA ASN A 37 20.36 0.86 10.06
C ASN A 37 19.50 -0.22 9.39
N PRO A 38 18.17 -0.05 9.33
CA PRO A 38 17.31 -1.08 8.78
C PRO A 38 17.52 -1.25 7.28
N ASP A 39 17.55 -2.49 6.84
CA ASP A 39 17.61 -2.87 5.43
C ASP A 39 16.23 -3.00 4.82
N ILE A 40 15.27 -3.51 5.59
CA ILE A 40 13.94 -3.85 5.10
C ILE A 40 12.89 -3.19 5.98
N GLN A 41 11.90 -2.55 5.36
CA GLN A 41 10.67 -2.12 6.02
C GLN A 41 9.49 -2.91 5.46
N PHE A 42 8.72 -3.52 6.36
CA PHE A 42 7.43 -4.09 6.03
C PHE A 42 6.35 -3.03 6.21
N HIS A 43 5.65 -2.73 5.11
CA HIS A 43 4.49 -1.86 5.07
C HIS A 43 3.24 -2.75 5.14
N ASN A 44 2.49 -2.67 6.24
CA ASN A 44 1.24 -3.40 6.36
C ASN A 44 0.06 -2.48 6.02
N ILE A 45 -0.81 -2.98 5.16
CA ILE A 45 -2.09 -2.38 4.85
C ILE A 45 -3.17 -3.33 5.36
N ASN A 46 -3.94 -2.87 6.34
CA ASN A 46 -5.01 -3.63 6.95
C ASN A 46 -6.34 -3.17 6.32
N ILE A 47 -7.11 -4.12 5.81
CA ILE A 47 -8.40 -3.86 5.18
C ILE A 47 -9.44 -4.75 5.85
N ASP A 48 -10.38 -4.11 6.54
CA ASP A 48 -11.48 -4.80 7.21
C ASP A 48 -12.37 -5.53 6.20
N GLN A 49 -13.03 -6.59 6.67
CA GLN A 49 -14.00 -7.32 5.85
C GLN A 49 -15.09 -6.37 5.33
N ASN A 50 -15.66 -6.69 4.15
CA ASN A 50 -16.73 -5.92 3.51
C ASN A 50 -16.35 -4.46 3.14
N HIS A 51 -15.09 -4.22 2.81
CA HIS A 51 -14.57 -2.94 2.33
C HIS A 51 -14.10 -3.04 0.88
N GLU A 52 -15.03 -3.38 -0.01
CA GLU A 52 -14.75 -3.57 -1.44
C GLU A 52 -14.08 -2.35 -2.08
N GLU A 53 -14.53 -1.12 -1.77
CA GLU A 53 -13.96 0.08 -2.36
C GLU A 53 -12.49 0.30 -1.98
N ASP A 54 -12.09 -0.05 -0.77
CA ASP A 54 -10.69 0.04 -0.32
C ASP A 54 -9.81 -0.95 -1.11
N ILE A 55 -10.31 -2.16 -1.34
CA ILE A 55 -9.67 -3.17 -2.21
C ILE A 55 -9.58 -2.67 -3.66
N LYS A 56 -10.63 -2.04 -4.19
CA LYS A 56 -10.63 -1.51 -5.56
C LYS A 56 -9.61 -0.38 -5.73
N VAL A 57 -9.52 0.53 -4.77
CA VAL A 57 -8.52 1.61 -4.78
C VAL A 57 -7.12 1.01 -4.82
N LEU A 58 -6.84 0.07 -3.91
CA LEU A 58 -5.53 -0.58 -3.84
C LEU A 58 -5.19 -1.33 -5.14
N THR A 59 -6.04 -2.25 -5.56
CA THR A 59 -5.74 -3.19 -6.65
C THR A 59 -5.85 -2.55 -8.03
N MET A 60 -6.93 -1.81 -8.31
CA MET A 60 -7.20 -1.28 -9.64
C MET A 60 -6.64 0.12 -9.86
N LYS A 61 -6.73 1.02 -8.87
CA LYS A 61 -6.24 2.41 -9.06
C LYS A 61 -4.75 2.54 -8.79
N SER A 62 -4.24 1.96 -7.70
CA SER A 62 -2.84 2.13 -7.31
C SER A 62 -1.89 1.19 -8.06
N TYR A 63 -2.25 -0.10 -8.16
CA TYR A 63 -1.38 -1.11 -8.77
C TYR A 63 -1.79 -1.51 -10.20
N ASN A 64 -2.92 -1.01 -10.71
CA ASN A 64 -3.45 -1.34 -12.04
C ASN A 64 -3.44 -2.86 -12.32
N MET A 65 -3.85 -3.64 -11.32
CA MET A 65 -3.87 -5.10 -11.41
C MET A 65 -4.90 -5.54 -12.45
N ARG A 66 -4.66 -6.71 -13.06
CA ARG A 66 -5.65 -7.35 -13.93
C ARG A 66 -6.96 -7.57 -13.17
N ARG A 67 -8.08 -7.39 -13.87
CA ARG A 67 -9.42 -7.43 -13.26
C ARG A 67 -9.70 -8.75 -12.55
N GLU A 68 -9.25 -9.86 -13.12
CA GLU A 68 -9.43 -11.19 -12.53
C GLU A 68 -8.71 -11.31 -11.18
N ILE A 69 -7.52 -10.71 -11.06
CA ILE A 69 -6.76 -10.68 -9.81
C ILE A 69 -7.47 -9.77 -8.80
N ALA A 70 -7.84 -8.54 -9.20
CA ALA A 70 -8.56 -7.62 -8.33
C ALA A 70 -9.86 -8.23 -7.80
N GLN A 71 -10.62 -8.93 -8.64
CA GLN A 71 -11.85 -9.61 -8.24
C GLN A 71 -11.60 -10.68 -7.17
N SER A 72 -10.49 -11.43 -7.26
CA SER A 72 -10.15 -12.42 -6.24
C SER A 72 -9.94 -11.81 -4.85
N TYR A 73 -9.36 -10.60 -4.77
CA TYR A 73 -9.23 -9.87 -3.50
C TYR A 73 -10.58 -9.36 -2.99
N ILE A 74 -11.44 -8.85 -3.88
CA ILE A 74 -12.80 -8.40 -3.52
C ILE A 74 -13.60 -9.56 -2.95
N ASP A 75 -13.58 -10.71 -3.62
CA ASP A 75 -14.32 -11.90 -3.18
C ASP A 75 -13.78 -12.45 -1.86
N ALA A 76 -12.46 -12.41 -1.65
CA ALA A 76 -11.85 -12.78 -0.38
C ALA A 76 -12.28 -11.82 0.75
N ASN A 77 -12.35 -10.51 0.49
CA ASN A 77 -12.67 -9.50 1.50
C ASN A 77 -14.13 -9.54 2.00
N LYS A 78 -15.07 -10.12 1.23
CA LYS A 78 -16.48 -10.26 1.63
C LYS A 78 -16.68 -10.88 3.01
N ASN A 79 -15.81 -11.83 3.38
CA ASN A 79 -15.96 -12.57 4.65
C ASN A 79 -14.67 -12.61 5.47
N ARG A 80 -13.63 -11.87 5.07
CA ARG A 80 -12.31 -11.93 5.69
C ARG A 80 -11.65 -10.55 5.73
N HIS A 81 -11.02 -10.25 6.85
CA HIS A 81 -10.04 -9.17 6.92
C HIS A 81 -8.83 -9.54 6.07
N ILE A 82 -8.27 -8.57 5.34
CA ILE A 82 -7.08 -8.76 4.49
C ILE A 82 -5.95 -7.91 5.04
N VAL A 83 -4.80 -8.54 5.24
CA VAL A 83 -3.54 -7.85 5.50
C VAL A 83 -2.65 -8.00 4.27
N LEU A 84 -2.33 -6.88 3.63
CA LEU A 84 -1.29 -6.83 2.59
C LEU A 84 0.01 -6.38 3.24
N THR A 85 1.00 -7.28 3.24
CA THR A 85 2.34 -7.03 3.78
C THR A 85 3.33 -6.86 2.64
N MET A 86 3.93 -5.68 2.53
CA MET A 86 4.86 -5.33 1.45
C MET A 86 6.26 -5.08 2.01
N PRO A 87 7.23 -5.99 1.76
CA PRO A 87 8.63 -5.73 2.08
C PRO A 87 9.21 -4.72 1.09
N THR A 88 9.87 -3.69 1.62
CA THR A 88 10.59 -2.68 0.86
C THR A 88 12.04 -2.66 1.32
N LEU A 89 12.97 -2.81 0.39
CA LEU A 89 14.40 -2.64 0.68
C LEU A 89 14.73 -1.14 0.71
N LEU A 90 15.27 -0.68 1.84
CA LEU A 90 15.53 0.73 2.13
C LEU A 90 16.84 1.24 1.51
N ARG A 91 17.78 0.33 1.25
CA ARG A 91 19.13 0.62 0.72
C ARG A 91 19.40 -0.10 -0.60
N GLN A 92 18.51 0.09 -1.59
CA GLN A 92 18.65 -0.57 -2.89
C GLN A 92 19.99 -0.25 -3.55
N LYS A 93 20.70 -1.26 -4.08
CA LYS A 93 21.93 -1.06 -4.89
C LYS A 93 21.62 -0.70 -6.36
N SER A 94 20.47 -1.15 -6.87
CA SER A 94 19.96 -0.81 -8.19
C SER A 94 19.92 0.71 -8.43
N ARG A 95 20.29 1.15 -9.65
CA ARG A 95 20.28 2.56 -10.05
C ARG A 95 19.57 2.71 -11.40
N GLY A 96 18.61 3.62 -11.44
CA GLY A 96 17.91 4.01 -12.66
C GLY A 96 18.47 5.29 -13.29
N ARG A 97 17.89 5.69 -14.42
CA ARG A 97 18.18 6.97 -15.09
C ARG A 97 16.92 7.52 -15.73
N VAL A 98 16.71 8.83 -15.59
CA VAL A 98 15.71 9.59 -16.34
C VAL A 98 16.44 10.46 -17.36
N SER A 99 15.96 10.45 -18.61
CA SER A 99 16.53 11.27 -19.67
C SER A 99 15.43 11.87 -20.53
N LEU A 100 15.67 13.07 -21.08
CA LEU A 100 14.75 13.67 -22.03
C LEU A 100 14.65 12.79 -23.27
N ARG A 101 13.44 12.67 -23.80
CA ARG A 101 13.20 11.94 -25.05
C ARG A 101 13.55 12.80 -26.26
N SER A 102 13.26 14.09 -26.18
CA SER A 102 13.49 15.11 -27.19
C SER A 102 13.63 16.49 -26.50
N SER A 103 13.73 17.56 -27.29
CA SER A 103 13.68 18.95 -26.80
C SER A 103 12.25 19.47 -26.57
N ASP A 104 11.20 18.74 -26.98
CA ASP A 104 9.82 19.13 -26.74
C ASP A 104 9.44 18.85 -25.27
N PRO A 105 9.07 19.86 -24.47
CA PRO A 105 8.69 19.65 -23.06
C PRO A 105 7.41 18.84 -22.88
N LYS A 106 6.61 18.62 -23.94
CA LYS A 106 5.41 17.77 -23.90
C LYS A 106 5.72 16.29 -24.05
N ASP A 107 6.90 15.94 -24.57
CA ASP A 107 7.29 14.55 -24.73
C ASP A 107 7.60 13.92 -23.37
N LYS A 108 6.96 12.78 -23.09
CA LYS A 108 7.21 12.03 -21.86
C LYS A 108 8.68 11.57 -21.82
N PRO A 109 9.37 11.74 -20.67
CA PRO A 109 10.77 11.37 -20.55
C PRO A 109 10.95 9.85 -20.71
N LYS A 110 12.19 9.44 -20.99
CA LYS A 110 12.60 8.03 -20.93
C LYS A 110 12.99 7.73 -19.48
N ILE A 111 12.31 6.77 -18.86
CA ILE A 111 12.57 6.31 -17.50
C ILE A 111 13.10 4.88 -17.59
N ILE A 112 14.32 4.67 -17.10
CA ILE A 112 14.93 3.35 -16.93
C ILE A 112 15.02 3.12 -15.43
N SER A 113 14.21 2.22 -14.88
CA SER A 113 14.12 2.01 -13.43
C SER A 113 15.40 1.39 -12.84
N GLY A 114 16.06 0.52 -13.60
CA GLY A 114 17.19 -0.28 -13.11
C GLY A 114 16.78 -1.29 -12.03
N TYR A 115 15.48 -1.54 -11.86
CA TYR A 115 14.98 -2.57 -10.96
C TYR A 115 15.28 -3.96 -11.56
N LEU A 116 15.70 -4.89 -10.69
CA LEU A 116 16.36 -6.17 -11.00
C LEU A 116 17.75 -5.96 -11.62
#